data_AF-A0A3B9VPU2-F1
#
_entry.id   AF-A0A3B9VPU2-F1
#
_cell.length_a   1.000
_cell.length_b   1.000
_cell.length_c   1.000
_cell.angle_alpha   90.00
_cell.angle_beta   90.00
_cell.angle_gamma   90.00
#
_symmetry.space_group_name_H-M   'P 1'
#
loop_
_entity.id
_entity.type
_entity.pdbx_description
1 polymer ?
#
loop_
_entity_poly.entity_id
_entity_poly.type
_entity_poly.pdbx_seq_one_letter_code
_entity_poly.pdbx_strand_id
1 'polypeptide(L)'
;NAVMAGCRPEYMPVVAAAVEAVTADEFNLHAITVSTMGAAILLVVNGPIAQALEINSGVSAFGPGHRANATIGRAIRLIVMNVLGTSSRDGLDKATLGHPGKYSWCVAENEASLPWEPLHVTRGHDINDSAVTVFAGLSGLQFGEHEASTPEGILDAFAQRLYALGPGSHEVVLVVCPEHAEHFARAGWSKAQVGQYLYENTRKPASEWANAGMPSGVRQENGAEPGSGGEELVSALRTPESTVPIVVGGAGGAWSSVIPMWGLGAKTKAVTRLINAVR
;
A
#
# COMPACT_ATOMS: atom_id res chain seq x y z
N ASN A 1 0.04 -11.38 22.45
CA ASN A 1 -0.10 -11.38 20.97
C ASN A 1 1.21 -11.68 20.24
N ALA A 2 2.29 -10.92 20.45
CA ALA A 2 3.58 -11.17 19.78
C ALA A 2 4.13 -12.61 19.98
N VAL A 3 4.08 -13.14 21.22
CA VAL A 3 4.47 -14.54 21.50
C VAL A 3 3.61 -15.54 20.73
N MET A 4 2.28 -15.36 20.75
CA MET A 4 1.35 -16.20 19.97
C MET A 4 1.61 -16.11 18.47
N ALA A 5 2.08 -14.96 17.98
CA ALA A 5 2.46 -14.74 16.59
C ALA A 5 3.72 -15.51 16.18
N GLY A 6 4.56 -15.91 17.15
CA GLY A 6 5.87 -16.51 16.92
C GLY A 6 7.02 -15.50 16.83
N CYS A 7 6.79 -14.23 17.22
CA CYS A 7 7.81 -13.20 17.21
C CYS A 7 9.00 -13.58 18.09
N ARG A 8 10.20 -13.18 17.68
CA ARG A 8 11.35 -13.11 18.58
C ARG A 8 11.31 -11.79 19.38
N PRO A 9 11.94 -11.71 20.56
CA PRO A 9 11.98 -10.48 21.35
C PRO A 9 12.50 -9.26 20.57
N GLU A 10 13.46 -9.47 19.67
CA GLU A 10 14.09 -8.41 18.88
C GLU A 10 13.11 -7.74 17.90
N TYR A 11 11.95 -8.35 17.61
CA TYR A 11 10.91 -7.77 16.76
C TYR A 11 9.98 -6.82 17.52
N MET A 12 10.05 -6.80 18.85
CA MET A 12 9.14 -6.02 19.70
C MET A 12 9.17 -4.51 19.40
N PRO A 13 10.33 -3.86 19.12
CA PRO A 13 10.36 -2.46 18.73
C PRO A 13 9.49 -2.16 17.50
N VAL A 14 9.55 -3.01 16.47
CA VAL A 14 8.76 -2.86 15.24
C VAL A 14 7.27 -3.02 15.55
N VAL A 15 6.92 -4.02 16.37
CA VAL A 15 5.51 -4.26 16.77
C VAL A 15 4.97 -3.08 17.58
N ALA A 16 5.76 -2.53 18.51
CA ALA A 16 5.36 -1.37 19.30
C ALA A 16 5.11 -0.14 18.43
N ALA A 17 6.06 0.22 17.57
CA ALA A 17 5.91 1.35 16.64
C ALA A 17 4.74 1.16 15.67
N ALA A 18 4.49 -0.07 15.21
CA ALA A 18 3.34 -0.37 14.37
C ALA A 18 2.01 -0.24 15.13
N VAL A 19 1.95 -0.61 16.43
CA VAL A 19 0.77 -0.35 17.27
C VAL A 19 0.52 1.14 17.43
N GLU A 20 1.55 1.94 17.68
CA GLU A 20 1.45 3.41 17.73
C GLU A 20 0.95 3.99 16.40
N ALA A 21 1.40 3.43 15.27
CA ALA A 21 1.00 3.88 13.94
C ALA A 21 -0.48 3.54 13.65
N VAL A 22 -0.92 2.31 13.94
CA VAL A 22 -2.32 1.92 13.68
C VAL A 22 -3.31 2.54 14.67
N THR A 23 -2.86 3.02 15.83
CA THR A 23 -3.73 3.69 16.81
C THR A 23 -3.82 5.20 16.59
N ALA A 24 -3.09 5.75 15.62
CA ALA A 24 -3.23 7.14 15.23
C ALA A 24 -4.60 7.42 14.60
N ASP A 25 -5.20 8.56 14.94
CA ASP A 25 -6.57 8.92 14.52
C ASP A 25 -6.71 8.92 12.98
N GLU A 26 -5.70 9.42 12.28
CA GLU A 26 -5.66 9.50 10.83
C GLU A 26 -5.60 8.13 10.12
N PHE A 27 -5.12 7.07 10.80
CA PHE A 27 -5.16 5.71 10.27
C PHE A 27 -6.57 5.12 10.32
N ASN A 28 -7.40 5.59 11.26
CA ASN A 28 -8.81 5.21 11.40
C ASN A 28 -9.03 3.68 11.52
N LEU A 29 -8.34 3.08 12.50
CA LEU A 29 -8.38 1.64 12.76
C LEU A 29 -9.80 1.10 12.98
N HIS A 30 -10.67 1.88 13.64
CA HIS A 30 -12.05 1.48 13.87
C HIS A 30 -12.76 1.23 12.53
N ALA A 31 -12.73 2.19 11.60
CA ALA A 31 -13.48 2.08 10.36
C ALA A 31 -13.04 0.88 9.50
N ILE A 32 -11.73 0.64 9.39
CA ILE A 32 -11.20 -0.45 8.56
C ILE A 32 -11.50 -1.84 9.14
N THR A 33 -11.72 -1.94 10.46
CA THR A 33 -11.93 -3.22 11.15
C THR A 33 -13.39 -3.65 11.21
N VAL A 34 -14.34 -2.71 11.13
CA VAL A 34 -15.80 -3.00 11.07
C VAL A 34 -16.40 -2.88 9.67
N SER A 35 -15.56 -2.63 8.66
CA SER A 35 -15.99 -2.39 7.29
C SER A 35 -16.32 -3.69 6.53
N THR A 36 -17.25 -3.60 5.58
CA THR A 36 -17.55 -4.64 4.59
C THR A 36 -16.48 -4.77 3.50
N MET A 37 -15.71 -3.71 3.24
CA MET A 37 -14.52 -3.77 2.40
C MET A 37 -13.35 -4.30 3.23
N GLY A 38 -12.90 -5.52 2.92
CA GLY A 38 -12.00 -6.30 3.77
C GLY A 38 -10.53 -5.92 3.66
N ALA A 39 -10.18 -4.74 4.15
CA ALA A 39 -8.80 -4.27 4.23
C ALA A 39 -7.97 -5.07 5.23
N ALA A 40 -6.67 -5.11 4.95
CA ALA A 40 -5.62 -5.56 5.85
C ALA A 40 -4.67 -4.41 6.18
N ILE A 41 -3.87 -4.60 7.22
CA ILE A 41 -2.84 -3.64 7.65
C ILE A 41 -1.53 -4.10 7.03
N LEU A 42 -1.06 -3.37 6.00
CA LEU A 42 0.27 -3.55 5.42
C LEU A 42 1.28 -2.76 6.26
N LEU A 43 2.34 -3.42 6.71
CA LEU A 43 3.50 -2.78 7.31
C LEU A 43 4.64 -2.73 6.30
N VAL A 44 5.18 -1.54 6.05
CA VAL A 44 6.42 -1.32 5.30
C VAL A 44 7.48 -0.81 6.27
N VAL A 45 8.56 -1.56 6.43
CA VAL A 45 9.66 -1.22 7.34
C VAL A 45 10.84 -0.67 6.55
N ASN A 46 11.46 0.36 7.09
CA ASN A 46 12.57 1.07 6.49
C ASN A 46 13.74 1.23 7.47
N GLY A 47 14.91 1.53 6.91
CA GLY A 47 16.12 1.88 7.63
C GLY A 47 16.88 0.68 8.20
N PRO A 48 17.94 0.95 9.01
CA PRO A 48 18.88 -0.07 9.47
C PRO A 48 18.25 -1.29 10.17
N ILE A 49 17.10 -1.11 10.84
CA ILE A 49 16.43 -2.20 11.54
C ILE A 49 15.93 -3.30 10.60
N ALA A 50 15.59 -2.97 9.34
CA ALA A 50 15.11 -3.95 8.37
C ALA A 50 16.19 -5.02 8.11
N GLN A 51 17.44 -4.59 7.94
CA GLN A 51 18.57 -5.49 7.78
C GLN A 51 18.91 -6.21 9.09
N ALA A 52 18.93 -5.49 10.22
CA ALA A 52 19.29 -6.07 11.52
C ALA A 52 18.33 -7.19 11.99
N LEU A 53 17.05 -7.10 11.60
CA LEU A 53 16.02 -8.09 11.93
C LEU A 53 15.72 -9.06 10.79
N GLU A 54 16.47 -8.99 9.68
CA GLU A 54 16.27 -9.82 8.50
C GLU A 54 14.82 -9.75 7.97
N ILE A 55 14.23 -8.55 8.00
CA ILE A 55 12.92 -8.29 7.40
C ILE A 55 13.11 -8.29 5.89
N ASN A 56 12.46 -9.24 5.22
CA ASN A 56 12.64 -9.44 3.79
C ASN A 56 12.00 -8.31 2.99
N SER A 57 12.77 -7.82 2.02
CA SER A 57 12.34 -6.92 0.93
C SER A 57 12.54 -7.55 -0.46
N GLY A 58 13.18 -8.72 -0.53
CA GLY A 58 13.70 -9.33 -1.76
C GLY A 58 12.79 -10.40 -2.36
N VAL A 59 13.38 -11.53 -2.75
CA VAL A 59 12.65 -12.64 -3.39
C VAL A 59 11.45 -13.06 -2.53
N SER A 60 10.28 -13.18 -3.16
CA SER A 60 9.05 -13.58 -2.47
C SER A 60 8.68 -12.67 -1.28
N ALA A 61 8.90 -11.36 -1.39
CA ALA A 61 8.73 -10.39 -0.30
C ALA A 61 7.38 -10.44 0.45
N PHE A 62 6.27 -10.70 -0.26
CA PHE A 62 4.95 -10.92 0.34
C PHE A 62 4.59 -12.39 0.57
N GLY A 63 5.48 -13.30 0.20
CA GLY A 63 5.32 -14.74 0.35
C GLY A 63 5.85 -15.28 1.67
N PRO A 64 5.76 -16.60 1.86
CA PRO A 64 6.29 -17.27 3.05
C PRO A 64 7.84 -17.35 3.01
N GLY A 65 8.43 -17.77 4.14
CA GLY A 65 9.87 -18.09 4.23
C GLY A 65 10.66 -17.21 5.18
N HIS A 66 10.12 -16.05 5.56
CA HIS A 66 10.81 -15.09 6.43
C HIS A 66 10.05 -14.89 7.74
N ARG A 67 10.67 -15.34 8.85
CA ARG A 67 10.03 -15.32 10.17
C ARG A 67 9.67 -13.90 10.61
N ALA A 68 10.52 -12.91 10.34
CA ALA A 68 10.24 -11.52 10.72
C ALA A 68 8.93 -11.02 10.07
N ASN A 69 8.84 -11.07 8.74
CA ASN A 69 7.64 -10.70 7.97
C ASN A 69 6.38 -11.46 8.44
N ALA A 70 6.48 -12.78 8.57
CA ALA A 70 5.35 -13.64 8.90
C ALA A 70 4.83 -13.44 10.32
N THR A 71 5.71 -13.11 11.27
CA THR A 71 5.33 -13.01 12.69
C THR A 71 5.01 -11.58 13.11
N ILE A 72 5.69 -10.57 12.56
CA ILE A 72 5.38 -9.15 12.83
C ILE A 72 3.99 -8.80 12.31
N GLY A 73 3.69 -9.10 11.04
CA GLY A 73 2.37 -8.84 10.46
C GLY A 73 1.26 -9.60 11.20
N ARG A 74 1.50 -10.87 11.53
CA ARG A 74 0.57 -11.69 12.33
C ARG A 74 0.39 -11.17 13.76
N ALA A 75 1.43 -10.62 14.38
CA ALA A 75 1.31 -10.01 15.71
C ALA A 75 0.34 -8.84 15.70
N ILE A 76 0.42 -7.95 14.71
CA ILE A 76 -0.54 -6.85 14.53
C ILE A 76 -1.94 -7.38 14.30
N ARG A 77 -2.12 -8.39 13.43
CA ARG A 77 -3.44 -9.00 13.23
C ARG A 77 -4.02 -9.58 14.52
N LEU A 78 -3.23 -10.30 15.31
CA LEU A 78 -3.67 -10.87 16.58
C LEU A 78 -3.99 -9.79 17.62
N ILE A 79 -3.26 -8.67 17.64
CA ILE A 79 -3.60 -7.52 18.50
C ILE A 79 -4.97 -6.98 18.11
N VAL A 80 -5.19 -6.69 16.83
CA VAL A 80 -6.48 -6.21 16.33
C VAL A 80 -7.61 -7.19 16.66
N MET A 81 -7.41 -8.49 16.43
CA MET A 81 -8.42 -9.52 16.71
C MET A 81 -8.73 -9.67 18.21
N ASN A 82 -7.71 -9.75 19.06
CA ASN A 82 -7.90 -10.08 20.48
C ASN A 82 -8.24 -8.86 21.34
N VAL A 83 -7.77 -7.66 20.96
CA VAL A 83 -8.03 -6.43 21.71
C VAL A 83 -9.34 -5.79 21.25
N LEU A 84 -9.59 -5.73 19.94
CA LEU A 84 -10.79 -5.08 19.40
C LEU A 84 -11.94 -6.07 19.16
N GLY A 85 -11.71 -7.38 19.24
CA GLY A 85 -12.76 -8.39 19.02
C GLY A 85 -13.17 -8.56 17.55
N THR A 86 -12.26 -8.33 16.60
CA THR A 86 -12.54 -8.38 15.14
C THR A 86 -12.54 -9.81 14.59
N SER A 87 -13.24 -10.73 15.25
CA SER A 87 -13.48 -12.09 14.75
C SER A 87 -14.51 -12.07 13.61
N SER A 88 -14.33 -12.92 12.59
CA SER A 88 -15.29 -13.10 11.50
C SER A 88 -16.48 -14.00 11.86
N ARG A 89 -16.46 -14.63 13.04
CA ARG A 89 -17.57 -15.49 13.50
C ARG A 89 -18.69 -14.62 14.07
N ASP A 90 -18.47 -14.12 15.27
CA ASP A 90 -19.40 -13.35 16.09
C ASP A 90 -18.84 -11.96 16.46
N GLY A 91 -17.68 -11.60 15.89
CA GLY A 91 -16.98 -10.36 16.20
C GLY A 91 -17.27 -9.21 15.24
N LEU A 92 -16.37 -8.23 15.32
CA LEU A 92 -16.48 -6.96 14.60
C LEU A 92 -16.05 -7.03 13.12
N ASP A 93 -15.40 -8.10 12.65
CA ASP A 93 -14.97 -8.17 11.25
C ASP A 93 -16.15 -8.47 10.34
N LYS A 94 -16.58 -7.47 9.57
CA LYS A 94 -17.74 -7.55 8.66
C LYS A 94 -17.35 -7.59 7.18
N ALA A 95 -16.09 -7.84 6.87
CA ALA A 95 -15.62 -7.91 5.49
C ALA A 95 -16.44 -8.90 4.66
N THR A 96 -17.03 -8.44 3.55
CA THR A 96 -17.72 -9.30 2.58
C THR A 96 -16.74 -10.29 1.97
N LEU A 97 -15.54 -9.80 1.62
CA LEU A 97 -14.40 -10.60 1.20
C LEU A 97 -13.16 -10.08 1.92
N GLY A 98 -12.34 -11.00 2.44
CA GLY A 98 -10.98 -10.70 2.88
C GLY A 98 -9.95 -11.07 1.80
N HIS A 99 -8.67 -10.87 2.10
CA HIS A 99 -7.55 -11.36 1.31
C HIS A 99 -6.44 -11.89 2.22
N PRO A 100 -5.46 -12.67 1.71
CA PRO A 100 -4.44 -13.31 2.54
C PRO A 100 -3.64 -12.37 3.45
N GLY A 101 -3.48 -11.09 3.07
CA GLY A 101 -2.81 -10.08 3.89
C GLY A 101 -3.50 -9.84 5.24
N LYS A 102 -4.79 -10.16 5.39
CA LYS A 102 -5.48 -10.11 6.69
C LYS A 102 -4.94 -11.15 7.69
N TYR A 103 -4.15 -12.13 7.25
CA TYR A 103 -3.48 -13.08 8.15
C TYR A 103 -2.13 -12.53 8.66
N SER A 104 -1.31 -12.00 7.75
CA SER A 104 -0.04 -11.34 8.03
C SER A 104 0.39 -10.52 6.82
N TRP A 105 0.84 -9.28 7.03
CA TRP A 105 1.33 -8.44 5.93
C TRP A 105 2.40 -7.45 6.41
N CYS A 106 3.65 -7.84 6.27
CA CYS A 106 4.81 -7.04 6.67
C CYS A 106 5.95 -7.28 5.68
N VAL A 107 6.63 -6.20 5.28
CA VAL A 107 7.72 -6.22 4.33
C VAL A 107 8.70 -5.10 4.65
N ALA A 108 9.95 -5.24 4.24
CA ALA A 108 10.87 -4.10 4.17
C ALA A 108 10.85 -3.48 2.77
N GLU A 109 11.13 -2.18 2.66
CA GLU A 109 11.49 -1.61 1.37
C GLU A 109 12.89 -2.11 0.95
N ASN A 110 13.08 -2.38 -0.33
CA ASN A 110 14.37 -2.80 -0.87
C ASN A 110 15.25 -1.57 -1.13
N GLU A 111 15.84 -1.05 -0.05
CA GLU A 111 16.65 0.18 -0.09
C GLU A 111 17.93 0.04 -0.93
N ALA A 112 18.39 -1.18 -1.19
CA ALA A 112 19.55 -1.46 -2.06
C ALA A 112 19.23 -1.32 -3.56
N SER A 113 17.96 -1.23 -3.94
CA SER A 113 17.50 -1.11 -5.34
C SER A 113 16.66 0.15 -5.58
N LEU A 114 16.72 1.12 -4.68
CA LEU A 114 15.91 2.33 -4.79
C LEU A 114 16.45 3.29 -5.88
N PRO A 115 15.57 3.83 -6.75
CA PRO A 115 15.91 4.90 -7.68
C PRO A 115 15.88 6.30 -7.03
N TRP A 116 15.37 6.41 -5.80
CA TRP A 116 15.05 7.65 -5.09
C TRP A 116 15.15 7.44 -3.57
N GLU A 117 14.84 8.45 -2.77
CA GLU A 117 14.88 8.35 -1.30
C GLU A 117 13.89 7.29 -0.75
N PRO A 118 14.26 6.56 0.32
CA PRO A 118 13.37 5.61 0.97
C PRO A 118 12.06 6.24 1.46
N LEU A 119 11.02 5.41 1.62
CA LEU A 119 9.69 5.83 2.04
C LEU A 119 9.72 6.69 3.31
N HIS A 120 10.43 6.27 4.36
CA HIS A 120 10.52 7.03 5.61
C HIS A 120 11.14 8.42 5.44
N VAL A 121 12.17 8.56 4.61
CA VAL A 121 12.81 9.86 4.31
C VAL A 121 11.86 10.78 3.58
N THR A 122 11.12 10.26 2.58
CA THR A 122 10.07 11.03 1.89
C THR A 122 8.90 11.41 2.79
N ARG A 123 8.84 10.85 4.01
CA ARG A 123 7.88 11.22 5.06
C ARG A 123 8.48 12.08 6.18
N GLY A 124 9.68 12.61 5.98
CA GLY A 124 10.29 13.63 6.85
C GLY A 124 11.17 13.08 7.97
N HIS A 125 11.61 11.82 7.89
CA HIS A 125 12.56 11.22 8.83
C HIS A 125 14.00 11.23 8.27
N ASP A 126 14.99 11.06 9.15
CA ASP A 126 16.41 10.99 8.74
C ASP A 126 16.71 9.66 8.05
N ILE A 127 17.66 9.64 7.11
CA ILE A 127 18.09 8.42 6.40
C ILE A 127 18.63 7.32 7.33
N ASN A 128 19.12 7.70 8.51
CA ASN A 128 19.63 6.76 9.52
C ASN A 128 18.55 6.29 10.49
N ASP A 129 17.36 6.88 10.43
CA ASP A 129 16.24 6.44 11.25
C ASP A 129 15.72 5.09 10.76
N SER A 130 15.20 4.31 11.70
CA SER A 130 14.36 3.16 11.38
C SER A 130 12.91 3.53 11.58
N ALA A 131 12.03 3.12 10.66
CA ALA A 131 10.62 3.48 10.73
C ALA A 131 9.72 2.36 10.20
N VAL A 132 8.46 2.37 10.64
CA VAL A 132 7.40 1.56 10.06
C VAL A 132 6.30 2.47 9.55
N THR A 133 5.88 2.25 8.31
CA THR A 133 4.69 2.88 7.71
C THR A 133 3.58 1.85 7.61
N VAL A 134 2.38 2.21 8.08
CA VAL A 134 1.20 1.34 8.01
C VAL A 134 0.18 1.85 7.00
N PHE A 135 -0.41 0.93 6.24
CA PHE A 135 -1.43 1.22 5.23
C PHE A 135 -2.66 0.32 5.43
N ALA A 136 -3.85 0.84 5.16
CA ALA A 136 -5.09 0.08 5.13
C ALA A 136 -5.36 -0.43 3.70
N GLY A 137 -4.62 -1.45 3.26
CA GLY A 137 -4.65 -1.95 1.89
C GLY A 137 -5.70 -3.03 1.62
N LEU A 138 -6.19 -3.10 0.38
CA LEU A 138 -6.94 -4.24 -0.17
C LEU A 138 -5.99 -5.24 -0.84
N SER A 139 -6.52 -6.29 -1.45
CA SER A 139 -5.69 -7.23 -2.20
C SER A 139 -4.93 -6.51 -3.32
N GLY A 140 -3.59 -6.67 -3.34
CA GLY A 140 -2.77 -6.15 -4.42
C GLY A 140 -3.06 -6.87 -5.74
N LEU A 141 -2.97 -6.14 -6.84
CA LEU A 141 -3.06 -6.66 -8.20
C LEU A 141 -1.65 -6.73 -8.81
N GLN A 142 -1.06 -7.93 -8.79
CA GLN A 142 0.23 -8.17 -9.45
C GLN A 142 0.06 -8.19 -10.98
N PHE A 143 1.06 -7.68 -11.67
CA PHE A 143 1.13 -7.71 -13.13
C PHE A 143 2.57 -7.75 -13.62
N GLY A 144 2.76 -8.23 -14.86
CA GLY A 144 4.04 -8.20 -15.55
C GLY A 144 4.08 -7.05 -16.57
N GLU A 145 5.23 -6.40 -16.69
CA GLU A 145 5.57 -5.49 -17.78
C GLU A 145 7.02 -5.75 -18.17
N HIS A 146 7.24 -6.57 -19.20
CA HIS A 146 8.57 -7.09 -19.54
C HIS A 146 9.19 -6.43 -20.78
N GLU A 147 8.44 -5.58 -21.49
CA GLU A 147 8.82 -5.07 -22.80
C GLU A 147 9.35 -3.63 -22.70
N ALA A 148 8.74 -2.81 -21.84
CA ALA A 148 9.14 -1.43 -21.68
C ALA A 148 10.50 -1.28 -20.99
N SER A 149 11.36 -0.43 -21.56
CA SER A 149 12.63 -0.03 -20.97
C SER A 149 12.70 1.46 -20.62
N THR A 150 11.58 2.18 -20.81
CA THR A 150 11.41 3.57 -20.42
C THR A 150 10.45 3.69 -19.23
N PRO A 151 10.66 4.68 -18.34
CA PRO A 151 9.74 5.01 -17.27
C PRO A 151 8.28 5.12 -17.71
N GLU A 152 8.02 5.82 -18.81
CA GLU A 152 6.69 6.06 -19.35
C GLU A 152 5.97 4.76 -19.72
N GLY A 153 6.65 3.86 -20.46
CA GLY A 153 6.06 2.58 -20.85
C GLY A 153 5.76 1.68 -19.66
N ILE A 154 6.63 1.70 -18.64
CA ILE A 154 6.39 0.99 -17.37
C ILE A 154 5.19 1.60 -16.65
N LEU A 155 5.09 2.93 -16.59
CA LEU A 155 4.00 3.63 -15.91
C LEU A 155 2.67 3.51 -16.63
N ASP A 156 2.66 3.34 -17.96
CA ASP A 156 1.44 3.01 -18.71
C ASP A 156 0.86 1.67 -18.26
N ALA A 157 1.72 0.69 -17.96
CA ALA A 157 1.26 -0.56 -17.36
C ALA A 157 0.64 -0.32 -15.97
N PHE A 158 1.24 0.50 -15.09
CA PHE A 158 0.61 0.87 -13.82
C PHE A 158 -0.73 1.60 -14.03
N ALA A 159 -0.80 2.52 -15.00
CA ALA A 159 -1.99 3.33 -15.30
C ALA A 159 -3.21 2.45 -15.62
N GLN A 160 -3.02 1.38 -16.40
CA GLN A 160 -4.10 0.42 -16.71
C GLN A 160 -4.71 -0.23 -15.46
N ARG A 161 -3.92 -0.41 -14.39
CA ARG A 161 -4.37 -1.06 -13.14
C ARG A 161 -5.04 -0.04 -12.22
N LEU A 162 -4.71 1.24 -12.35
CA LEU A 162 -5.35 2.32 -11.59
C LEU A 162 -6.80 2.57 -12.03
N TYR A 163 -7.15 2.32 -13.30
CA TYR A 163 -8.54 2.48 -13.76
C TYR A 163 -9.54 1.59 -13.03
N ALA A 164 -9.14 0.42 -12.52
CA ALA A 164 -10.05 -0.45 -11.80
C ALA A 164 -10.42 0.07 -10.40
N LEU A 165 -9.66 1.04 -9.86
CA LEU A 165 -9.88 1.57 -8.52
C LEU A 165 -11.08 2.53 -8.45
N GLY A 166 -11.45 3.12 -9.59
CA GLY A 166 -12.37 4.25 -9.62
C GLY A 166 -11.61 5.59 -9.59
N PRO A 167 -12.32 6.71 -9.85
CA PRO A 167 -11.72 8.02 -9.90
C PRO A 167 -11.39 8.58 -8.51
N GLY A 168 -10.41 9.48 -8.47
CA GLY A 168 -10.13 10.29 -7.27
C GLY A 168 -9.53 9.53 -6.09
N SER A 169 -8.74 8.48 -6.33
CA SER A 169 -7.99 7.81 -5.28
C SER A 169 -7.06 8.78 -4.55
N HIS A 170 -7.22 8.91 -3.23
CA HIS A 170 -6.42 9.80 -2.39
C HIS A 170 -5.06 9.20 -2.05
N GLU A 171 -4.98 7.87 -1.94
CA GLU A 171 -3.75 7.16 -1.64
C GLU A 171 -3.79 5.77 -2.31
N VAL A 172 -2.69 5.37 -2.94
CA VAL A 172 -2.49 4.04 -3.54
C VAL A 172 -1.01 3.66 -3.44
N VAL A 173 -0.74 2.42 -3.04
CA VAL A 173 0.65 1.94 -2.96
C VAL A 173 1.02 1.29 -4.29
N LEU A 174 2.12 1.76 -4.89
CA LEU A 174 2.70 1.19 -6.10
C LEU A 174 3.91 0.34 -5.68
N VAL A 175 3.77 -0.97 -5.76
CA VAL A 175 4.87 -1.89 -5.50
C VAL A 175 5.67 -2.04 -6.79
N VAL A 176 6.85 -1.44 -6.82
CA VAL A 176 7.77 -1.45 -7.96
C VAL A 176 8.81 -2.55 -7.75
N CYS A 177 8.96 -3.45 -8.73
CA CYS A 177 10.04 -4.44 -8.67
C CYS A 177 11.41 -3.80 -8.96
N PRO A 178 12.53 -4.46 -8.56
CA PRO A 178 13.87 -3.92 -8.79
C PRO A 178 14.20 -3.64 -10.27
N GLU A 179 13.69 -4.45 -11.21
CA GLU A 179 13.95 -4.26 -12.64
C GLU A 179 13.33 -2.94 -13.16
N HIS A 180 12.06 -2.68 -12.86
CA HIS A 180 11.43 -1.39 -13.17
C HIS A 180 12.13 -0.23 -12.45
N ALA A 181 12.49 -0.42 -11.17
CA ALA A 181 13.22 0.57 -10.39
C ALA A 181 14.54 0.98 -11.06
N GLU A 182 15.27 0.03 -11.65
CA GLU A 182 16.50 0.31 -12.38
C GLU A 182 16.27 1.19 -13.61
N HIS A 183 15.19 0.97 -14.36
CA HIS A 183 14.83 1.85 -15.48
C HIS A 183 14.54 3.29 -15.04
N PHE A 184 13.84 3.47 -13.91
CA PHE A 184 13.64 4.80 -13.31
C PHE A 184 14.97 5.44 -12.88
N ALA A 185 15.86 4.67 -12.24
CA ALA A 185 17.17 5.14 -11.79
C ALA A 185 18.04 5.62 -12.97
N ARG A 186 18.13 4.80 -14.02
CA ARG A 186 18.91 5.11 -15.24
C ARG A 186 18.40 6.36 -15.95
N ALA A 187 17.09 6.60 -15.92
CA ALA A 187 16.47 7.78 -16.50
C ALA A 187 16.45 9.00 -15.57
N GLY A 188 16.91 8.87 -14.31
CA GLY A 188 16.92 9.96 -13.33
C GLY A 188 15.53 10.39 -12.86
N TRP A 189 14.55 9.48 -12.84
CA TRP A 189 13.18 9.79 -12.44
C TRP A 189 13.02 9.87 -10.92
N SER A 190 12.37 10.93 -10.47
CA SER A 190 11.94 11.11 -9.07
C SER A 190 10.57 10.49 -8.79
N LYS A 191 10.27 10.22 -7.50
CA LYS A 191 8.91 9.81 -7.08
C LYS A 191 7.82 10.80 -7.52
N ALA A 192 8.14 12.10 -7.50
CA ALA A 192 7.19 13.15 -7.87
C ALA A 192 6.82 13.06 -9.36
N GLN A 193 7.79 12.76 -10.24
CA GLN A 193 7.53 12.55 -11.67
C GLN A 193 6.67 11.30 -11.92
N VAL A 194 6.89 10.22 -11.16
CA VAL A 194 6.03 9.03 -11.22
C VAL A 194 4.57 9.38 -10.91
N GLY A 195 4.33 10.09 -9.82
CA GLY A 195 2.98 10.52 -9.42
C GLY A 195 2.34 11.47 -10.42
N GLN A 196 3.11 12.44 -10.92
CA GLN A 196 2.65 13.40 -11.93
C GLN A 196 2.23 12.70 -13.22
N TYR A 197 3.09 11.82 -13.75
CA TYR A 197 2.81 11.09 -14.97
C TYR A 197 1.54 10.24 -14.83
N LEU A 198 1.41 9.50 -13.72
CA LEU A 198 0.22 8.68 -13.51
C LEU A 198 -1.04 9.54 -13.35
N TYR A 199 -0.98 10.68 -12.65
CA TYR A 199 -2.14 11.56 -12.49
C TYR A 199 -2.62 12.16 -13.82
N GLU A 200 -1.68 12.50 -14.71
CA GLU A 200 -1.97 13.02 -16.06
C GLU A 200 -2.50 11.94 -16.99
N ASN A 201 -1.95 10.72 -16.93
CA ASN A 201 -2.22 9.65 -17.89
C ASN A 201 -3.25 8.60 -17.43
N THR A 202 -3.83 8.74 -16.23
CA THR A 202 -4.94 7.87 -15.74
C THR A 202 -6.30 8.54 -15.81
N ARG A 203 -6.59 9.21 -16.93
CA ARG A 203 -7.81 10.00 -17.12
C ARG A 203 -8.72 9.39 -18.17
N LYS A 204 -10.02 9.35 -17.88
CA LYS A 204 -11.06 9.01 -18.84
C LYS A 204 -12.34 9.81 -18.57
N PRO A 205 -13.26 9.92 -19.54
CA PRO A 205 -14.52 10.65 -19.36
C PRO A 205 -15.30 10.21 -18.12
N ALA A 206 -15.94 11.15 -17.44
CA ALA A 206 -16.83 10.89 -16.30
C ALA A 206 -17.95 9.90 -16.66
N SER A 207 -18.44 9.92 -17.90
CA SER A 207 -19.40 8.96 -18.45
C SER A 207 -18.90 7.52 -18.39
N GLU A 208 -17.63 7.26 -18.74
CA GLU A 208 -17.04 5.92 -18.67
C GLU A 208 -16.91 5.38 -17.24
N TRP A 209 -16.65 6.26 -16.27
CA TRP A 209 -16.68 5.89 -14.85
C TRP A 209 -18.09 5.50 -14.41
N ALA A 210 -19.10 6.31 -14.76
CA ALA A 210 -20.50 6.04 -14.44
C ALA A 210 -20.99 4.72 -15.05
N ASN A 211 -20.64 4.45 -16.31
CA ASN A 211 -20.99 3.23 -17.01
C ASN A 211 -20.37 1.97 -16.37
N ALA A 212 -19.23 2.13 -15.68
CA ALA A 212 -18.60 1.07 -14.90
C ALA A 212 -19.17 0.92 -13.48
N GLY A 213 -20.23 1.67 -13.13
CA GLY A 213 -20.83 1.66 -11.79
C GLY A 213 -20.02 2.40 -10.72
N MET A 214 -19.07 3.25 -11.13
CA MET A 214 -18.21 4.01 -10.23
C MET A 214 -18.73 5.45 -10.06
N PRO A 215 -18.45 6.12 -8.93
CA PRO A 215 -18.77 7.54 -8.76
C PRO A 215 -18.11 8.36 -9.86
N SER A 216 -18.86 9.13 -10.65
CA SER A 216 -18.32 9.89 -11.80
C SER A 216 -17.96 11.34 -11.47
N GLY A 217 -18.08 11.76 -10.20
CA GLY A 217 -17.99 13.16 -9.81
C GLY A 217 -19.26 13.98 -10.11
N VAL A 218 -20.15 13.48 -10.96
CA VAL A 218 -21.52 13.98 -11.13
C VAL A 218 -22.38 13.35 -10.03
N ARG A 219 -22.98 14.17 -9.17
CA ARG A 219 -23.96 13.71 -8.19
C ARG A 219 -25.16 13.17 -8.97
N GLN A 220 -25.26 11.85 -9.13
CA GLN A 220 -26.48 11.25 -9.65
C GLN A 220 -27.60 11.56 -8.65
N GLU A 221 -28.60 12.33 -9.09
CA GLU A 221 -29.86 12.39 -8.37
C GLU A 221 -30.45 10.98 -8.30
N ASN A 222 -31.15 10.66 -7.20
CA ASN A 222 -31.81 9.37 -7.08
C ASN A 222 -32.74 9.15 -8.27
N GLY A 223 -32.42 8.18 -9.14
CA GLY A 223 -33.17 7.88 -10.36
C GLY A 223 -32.56 8.37 -11.68
N ALA A 224 -31.36 8.95 -11.67
CA ALA A 224 -30.61 9.23 -12.92
C ALA A 224 -30.19 7.93 -13.62
N GLU A 225 -30.33 7.88 -14.95
CA GLU A 225 -29.92 6.71 -15.72
C GLU A 225 -28.38 6.52 -15.68
N PRO A 226 -27.89 5.27 -15.65
CA PRO A 226 -26.47 4.97 -15.83
C PRO A 226 -25.95 5.65 -17.09
N GLY A 227 -24.86 6.42 -16.98
CA GLY A 227 -24.23 7.09 -18.13
C GLY A 227 -24.49 8.60 -18.26
N SER A 228 -25.19 9.24 -17.32
CA SER A 228 -25.36 10.71 -17.29
C SER A 228 -24.09 11.51 -16.91
N GLY A 229 -22.90 10.91 -17.05
CA GLY A 229 -21.62 11.60 -16.81
C GLY A 229 -21.25 12.50 -18.00
N GLY A 230 -20.56 13.61 -17.73
CA GLY A 230 -20.03 14.47 -18.80
C GLY A 230 -18.79 13.89 -19.50
N GLU A 231 -18.35 14.56 -20.56
CA GLU A 231 -17.10 14.25 -21.29
C GLU A 231 -15.84 14.80 -20.59
N GLU A 232 -15.99 15.35 -19.37
CA GLU A 232 -14.85 15.83 -18.59
C GLU A 232 -13.94 14.66 -18.20
N LEU A 233 -12.64 14.84 -18.42
CA LEU A 233 -11.62 13.84 -18.13
C LEU A 233 -11.29 13.81 -16.63
N VAL A 234 -11.72 12.75 -15.96
CA VAL A 234 -11.51 12.52 -14.53
C VAL A 234 -10.40 11.50 -14.33
N SER A 235 -9.44 11.83 -13.47
CA SER A 235 -8.31 10.97 -13.13
C SER A 235 -8.69 9.88 -12.12
N ALA A 236 -8.04 8.71 -12.23
CA ALA A 236 -8.06 7.65 -11.22
C ALA A 236 -7.47 8.12 -9.89
N LEU A 237 -6.59 9.13 -9.92
CA LEU A 237 -5.91 9.71 -8.77
C LEU A 237 -6.48 11.09 -8.43
N ARG A 238 -6.52 11.45 -7.14
CA ARG A 238 -6.98 12.76 -6.71
C ARG A 238 -5.93 13.83 -6.96
N THR A 239 -4.67 13.53 -6.69
CA THR A 239 -3.50 14.39 -6.94
C THR A 239 -2.30 13.55 -7.38
N PRO A 240 -1.25 14.15 -7.94
CA PRO A 240 0.04 13.49 -8.19
C PRO A 240 0.60 12.77 -6.95
N GLU A 241 0.43 13.36 -5.77
CA GLU A 241 0.93 12.84 -4.49
C GLU A 241 0.10 11.67 -3.95
N SER A 242 -1.00 11.29 -4.62
CA SER A 242 -1.81 10.13 -4.22
C SER A 242 -1.09 8.80 -4.41
N THR A 243 -0.01 8.75 -5.21
CA THR A 243 0.78 7.53 -5.37
C THR A 243 1.87 7.43 -4.31
N VAL A 244 2.03 6.23 -3.75
CA VAL A 244 3.11 5.90 -2.81
C VAL A 244 3.96 4.76 -3.41
N PRO A 245 4.97 5.08 -4.23
CA PRO A 245 5.90 4.09 -4.75
C PRO A 245 6.77 3.51 -3.63
N ILE A 246 6.84 2.18 -3.55
CA ILE A 246 7.78 1.42 -2.74
C ILE A 246 8.48 0.39 -3.61
N VAL A 247 9.78 0.19 -3.42
CA VAL A 247 10.52 -0.87 -4.15
C VAL A 247 10.55 -2.13 -3.30
N VAL A 248 10.02 -3.22 -3.84
CA VAL A 248 9.94 -4.51 -3.15
C VAL A 248 10.03 -5.63 -4.19
N GLY A 249 10.77 -6.69 -3.89
CA GLY A 249 10.91 -7.86 -4.73
C GLY A 249 12.37 -8.24 -4.96
N GLY A 250 12.56 -9.45 -5.51
CA GLY A 250 13.87 -9.91 -5.97
C GLY A 250 14.17 -9.46 -7.40
N ALA A 251 15.41 -9.65 -7.84
CA ALA A 251 15.86 -9.28 -9.19
C ALA A 251 15.29 -10.15 -10.33
N GLY A 252 14.43 -11.14 -10.02
CA GLY A 252 13.89 -12.08 -10.99
C GLY A 252 12.57 -11.61 -11.60
N GLY A 253 12.66 -10.82 -12.67
CA GLY A 253 11.55 -10.49 -13.56
C GLY A 253 10.76 -9.22 -13.20
N ALA A 254 10.20 -8.61 -14.24
CA ALA A 254 9.48 -7.35 -14.22
C ALA A 254 8.03 -7.46 -13.69
N TRP A 255 7.87 -7.96 -12.46
CA TRP A 255 6.57 -8.18 -11.79
C TRP A 255 6.29 -7.14 -10.71
N SER A 256 5.40 -6.19 -10.98
CA SER A 256 4.99 -5.13 -10.05
C SER A 256 3.56 -5.34 -9.55
N SER A 257 3.10 -4.51 -8.61
CA SER A 257 1.74 -4.61 -8.07
C SER A 257 1.15 -3.25 -7.70
N VAL A 258 -0.16 -3.10 -7.84
CA VAL A 258 -0.92 -1.96 -7.31
C VAL A 258 -1.72 -2.44 -6.11
N ILE A 259 -1.57 -1.78 -4.96
CA ILE A 259 -2.33 -2.06 -3.75
C ILE A 259 -3.32 -0.91 -3.51
N PRO A 260 -4.63 -1.15 -3.73
CA PRO A 260 -5.67 -0.16 -3.46
C PRO A 260 -5.80 0.10 -1.96
N MET A 261 -6.11 1.34 -1.57
CA MET A 261 -6.43 1.67 -0.18
C MET A 261 -7.92 1.49 0.12
N TRP A 262 -8.22 1.17 1.37
CA TRP A 262 -9.57 1.18 1.88
C TRP A 262 -10.20 2.57 1.69
N GLY A 263 -11.38 2.60 1.10
CA GLY A 263 -12.17 3.81 0.89
C GLY A 263 -11.44 4.80 -0.01
N LEU A 264 -10.62 4.30 -0.95
CA LEU A 264 -9.75 5.09 -1.82
C LEU A 264 -8.71 5.93 -1.06
N GLY A 265 -8.46 5.65 0.22
CA GLY A 265 -7.62 6.49 1.08
C GLY A 265 -8.28 7.82 1.50
N ALA A 266 -9.59 8.00 1.26
CA ALA A 266 -10.27 9.26 1.58
C ALA A 266 -10.50 9.45 3.09
N LYS A 267 -10.58 8.34 3.85
CA LYS A 267 -10.90 8.31 5.28
C LYS A 267 -9.84 7.60 6.14
N THR A 268 -8.73 7.21 5.52
CA THR A 268 -7.56 6.58 6.14
C THR A 268 -6.33 7.20 5.49
N LYS A 269 -5.28 7.45 6.26
CA LYS A 269 -3.97 7.85 5.73
C LYS A 269 -2.90 6.89 6.21
N ALA A 270 -1.88 6.70 5.38
CA ALA A 270 -0.68 6.03 5.82
C ALA A 270 -0.02 6.79 6.98
N VAL A 271 0.41 6.04 8.00
CA VAL A 271 1.02 6.59 9.20
C VAL A 271 2.41 6.00 9.36
N THR A 272 3.41 6.88 9.49
CA THR A 272 4.79 6.49 9.77
C THR A 272 5.13 6.80 11.23
N ARG A 273 5.79 5.85 11.88
CA ARG A 273 6.35 6.02 13.22
C ARG A 273 7.80 5.53 13.23
N LEU A 274 8.65 6.26 13.95
CA LEU A 274 10.03 5.86 14.22
C LEU A 274 10.04 4.60 15.07
N ILE A 275 11.00 3.71 14.80
CA ILE A 275 11.23 2.50 15.57
C ILE A 275 12.40 2.76 16.50
N ASN A 276 12.07 3.09 17.75
CA ASN A 276 13.07 3.26 18.79
C ASN A 276 13.51 1.89 19.31
N ALA A 277 14.83 1.64 19.36
CA ALA A 277 15.34 0.48 20.07
C ALA A 277 14.90 0.58 21.54
N VAL A 278 14.23 -0.48 22.03
CA VAL A 278 13.93 -0.58 23.47
C VAL A 278 15.27 -0.72 24.18
N ARG A 279 15.62 0.29 25.00
CA ARG A 279 16.79 0.24 25.90
C ARG A 279 16.62 -0.86 26.94
#